data_AF-A0AAV1ICW8-F1
#
_entry.id   AF-A0AAV1ICW8-F1
#
_cell.length_a   1.000
_cell.length_b   1.000
_cell.length_c   1.000
_cell.angle_alpha   90.00
_cell.angle_beta   90.00
_cell.angle_gamma   90.00
#
_symmetry.space_group_name_H-M   'P 1'
#
loop_
_entity.id
_entity.type
_entity.pdbx_description
1 polymer ?
#
loop_
_entity_poly.entity_id
_entity_poly.type
_entity_poly.pdbx_seq_one_letter_code
_entity_poly.pdbx_strand_id
1 'polypeptide(L)'
;MQRLQAFISTCYVNAHRPPGTHIEEALYPLVRKSTGGTLQHAELAAKLAQMAPAKAEKAAQGVLKDVGLPNSYTLTKHMAEGLVADMHAAGVLPSAIVRPSIVSCIARAPAPGYFGNSAGLTSIVLVYASGERRGSSTQTVHCLHNTQQ
;
A
#
# COMPACT_ATOMS: atom_id res chain seq x y z
N MET A 1 32.25 5.62 4.01
CA MET A 1 31.29 5.09 3.00
C MET A 1 29.87 5.34 3.50
N GLN A 2 29.11 6.22 2.85
CA GLN A 2 27.68 6.34 3.14
C GLN A 2 26.96 5.11 2.54
N ARG A 3 26.12 4.44 3.34
CA ARG A 3 25.31 3.30 2.88
C ARG A 3 24.02 3.84 2.26
N LEU A 4 23.69 3.35 1.06
CA LEU A 4 22.39 3.62 0.43
C LEU A 4 21.26 3.09 1.32
N GLN A 5 20.24 3.91 1.56
CA GLN A 5 19.06 3.51 2.31
C GLN A 5 17.89 3.20 1.38
N ALA A 6 17.32 2.00 1.50
CA ALA A 6 16.13 1.62 0.74
C ALA A 6 14.87 2.00 1.54
N PHE A 7 14.08 2.94 1.02
CA PHE A 7 12.76 3.26 1.54
C PHE A 7 11.72 2.36 0.90
N ILE A 8 11.03 1.55 1.72
CA ILE A 8 9.98 0.65 1.24
C ILE A 8 8.64 1.38 1.24
N SER A 9 8.10 1.59 0.04
CA SER A 9 6.79 2.17 -0.22
C SER A 9 5.79 1.09 -0.69
N THR A 10 4.89 1.41 -1.61
CA THR A 10 3.91 0.47 -2.18
C THR A 10 3.50 0.89 -3.59
N CYS A 11 3.18 -0.07 -4.46
CA CYS A 11 2.67 0.23 -5.80
C CYS A 11 1.29 0.93 -5.77
N TYR A 12 0.58 0.87 -4.64
CA TYR A 12 -0.74 1.48 -4.46
C TYR A 12 -0.71 2.98 -4.11
N VAL A 13 0.46 3.62 -4.04
CA VAL A 13 0.60 5.06 -3.75
C VAL A 13 -0.22 5.93 -4.71
N ASN A 14 -0.34 5.50 -5.96
CA ASN A 14 -1.05 6.22 -7.02
C ASN A 14 -2.47 5.69 -7.29
N ALA A 15 -3.06 4.91 -6.38
CA ALA A 15 -4.37 4.30 -6.55
C ALA A 15 -5.56 5.29 -6.60
N HIS A 16 -5.33 6.59 -6.40
CA HIS A 16 -6.34 7.64 -6.54
C HIS A 16 -6.64 8.01 -8.00
N ARG A 17 -5.83 7.51 -8.94
CA ARG A 17 -5.99 7.77 -10.37
C ARG A 17 -7.17 6.99 -10.97
N PRO A 18 -7.80 7.50 -12.04
CA PRO A 18 -8.89 6.81 -12.71
C PRO A 18 -8.49 5.38 -13.17
N PRO A 19 -9.45 4.43 -13.18
CA PRO A 19 -9.21 3.09 -13.73
C PRO A 19 -8.76 3.14 -15.19
N GLY A 20 -7.86 2.23 -15.58
CA GLY A 20 -7.34 2.16 -16.95
C GLY A 20 -6.27 3.20 -17.28
N THR A 21 -5.85 4.01 -16.31
CA THR A 21 -4.74 4.95 -16.51
C THR A 21 -3.39 4.24 -16.48
N HIS A 22 -2.50 4.64 -17.38
CA HIS A 22 -1.10 4.25 -17.33
C HIS A 22 -0.41 5.02 -16.19
N ILE A 23 0.28 4.30 -15.30
CA ILE A 23 1.01 4.88 -14.17
C ILE A 23 2.48 4.56 -14.39
N GLU A 24 3.28 5.60 -14.61
CA GLU A 24 4.72 5.47 -14.70
C GLU A 24 5.34 5.37 -13.31
N GLU A 25 6.52 4.77 -13.24
CA GLU A 25 7.32 4.70 -12.02
C GLU A 25 8.00 6.04 -11.75
N ALA A 26 7.19 7.05 -11.42
CA ALA A 26 7.62 8.40 -11.12
C ALA A 26 7.09 8.85 -9.75
N LEU A 27 7.67 9.94 -9.25
CA LEU A 27 7.13 10.68 -8.13
C LEU A 27 6.07 11.65 -8.66
N TYR A 28 4.89 11.62 -8.05
CA TYR A 28 3.80 12.52 -8.43
C TYR A 28 3.50 13.51 -7.30
N PRO A 29 3.07 14.73 -7.63
CA PRO A 29 2.63 15.69 -6.62
C PRO A 29 1.28 15.27 -6.02
N LEU A 30 1.08 15.55 -4.72
CA LEU A 30 -0.24 15.45 -4.12
C LEU A 30 -1.05 16.67 -4.55
N VAL A 31 -2.06 16.48 -5.40
CA VAL A 31 -2.92 17.58 -5.86
C VAL A 31 -4.26 17.53 -5.15
N ARG A 32 -4.71 18.66 -4.61
CA ARG A 32 -6.07 18.80 -4.07
C ARG A 32 -7.07 18.88 -5.22
N LYS A 33 -8.12 18.04 -5.20
CA LYS A 33 -9.18 18.12 -6.21
C LYS A 33 -9.99 19.40 -6.09
N SER A 34 -10.15 19.94 -4.88
CA SER A 34 -10.93 21.16 -4.64
C SER A 34 -10.29 22.43 -5.20
N THR A 35 -8.96 22.59 -5.06
CA THR A 35 -8.27 23.84 -5.41
C THR A 35 -7.28 23.69 -6.56
N GLY A 36 -6.98 22.46 -7.01
CA GLY A 36 -5.92 22.18 -7.98
C GLY A 36 -4.50 22.46 -7.45
N GLY A 37 -4.37 22.88 -6.19
CA GLY A 37 -3.09 23.21 -5.58
C GLY A 37 -2.31 21.97 -5.17
N THR A 38 -0.98 22.00 -5.35
CA THR A 38 -0.08 20.97 -4.83
C THR A 38 0.07 21.12 -3.32
N LEU A 39 -0.12 20.01 -2.60
CA LEU A 39 0.12 19.87 -1.17
C LEU A 39 1.60 19.60 -0.92
N GLN A 40 2.23 20.45 -0.11
CA GLN A 40 3.58 20.19 0.37
C GLN A 40 3.56 19.09 1.43
N HIS A 41 4.28 18.00 1.17
CA HIS A 41 4.29 16.82 2.04
C HIS A 41 4.87 17.12 3.41
N ALA A 42 5.92 17.95 3.49
CA ALA A 42 6.58 18.32 4.74
C ALA A 42 5.69 19.15 5.68
N GLU A 43 5.01 20.16 5.14
CA GLU A 43 4.09 21.00 5.94
C GLU A 43 2.90 20.20 6.46
N LEU A 44 2.34 19.33 5.61
CA LEU A 44 1.24 18.47 5.99
C LEU A 44 1.66 17.46 7.07
N ALA A 45 2.82 16.82 6.93
CA ALA A 45 3.35 15.91 7.93
C ALA A 45 3.63 16.61 9.26
N ALA A 46 4.27 17.79 9.24
CA ALA A 46 4.53 18.58 10.43
C ALA A 46 3.23 19.01 11.14
N LYS A 47 2.24 19.46 10.38
CA LYS A 47 0.92 19.84 10.90
C LYS A 47 0.20 18.67 11.56
N LEU A 48 0.21 17.49 10.94
CA LEU A 48 -0.42 16.28 11.49
C LEU A 48 0.32 15.79 12.74
N ALA A 49 1.66 15.87 12.77
CA ALA A 49 2.48 15.45 13.90
C ALA A 49 2.29 16.33 15.15
N GLN A 50 1.97 17.62 14.98
CA GLN A 50 1.73 18.55 16.09
C GLN A 50 0.30 18.47 16.67
N MET A 51 -0.61 17.71 16.05
CA MET A 51 -1.99 17.57 16.49
C MET A 51 -2.19 16.40 17.44
N ALA A 52 -3.18 16.51 18.33
CA ALA A 52 -3.66 15.36 19.09
C ALA A 52 -4.19 14.26 18.14
N PRO A 53 -4.01 12.96 18.47
CA PRO A 53 -4.25 11.85 17.55
C PRO A 53 -5.68 11.85 16.96
N ALA A 54 -6.71 12.09 17.78
CA ALA A 54 -8.10 12.17 17.32
C ALA A 54 -8.36 13.33 16.33
N LYS A 55 -7.68 14.47 16.51
CA LYS A 55 -7.78 15.62 15.59
C LYS A 55 -6.97 15.36 14.31
N ALA A 56 -5.81 14.74 14.42
CA ALA A 56 -4.97 14.37 13.29
C ALA A 56 -5.68 13.38 12.36
N GLU A 57 -6.36 12.37 12.90
CA GLU A 57 -7.16 11.43 12.11
C GLU A 57 -8.28 12.13 11.35
N LYS A 58 -9.03 13.01 12.01
CA LYS A 58 -10.11 13.78 11.38
C LYS A 58 -9.58 14.70 10.26
N ALA A 59 -8.45 15.35 10.49
CA ALA A 59 -7.79 16.18 9.48
C ALA A 59 -7.28 15.34 8.29
N ALA A 60 -6.65 14.19 8.56
CA ALA A 60 -6.19 13.25 7.54
C ALA A 60 -7.36 12.72 6.70
N GLN A 61 -8.49 12.39 7.31
CA GLN A 61 -9.71 12.00 6.60
C GLN A 61 -10.22 13.10 5.66
N GLY A 62 -10.13 14.37 6.06
CA GLY A 62 -10.45 15.50 5.18
C GLY A 62 -9.53 15.56 3.97
N VAL A 63 -8.22 15.42 4.18
CA VAL A 63 -7.22 15.40 3.09
C VAL A 63 -7.41 14.20 2.17
N LEU A 64 -7.71 13.02 2.72
CA LEU A 64 -7.96 11.81 1.93
C LEU A 64 -9.10 12.00 0.94
N LYS A 65 -10.20 12.62 1.37
CA LYS A 65 -11.35 12.91 0.50
C LYS A 65 -11.01 13.93 -0.58
N ASP A 66 -10.25 14.97 -0.22
CA ASP A 66 -9.86 16.04 -1.13
C ASP A 66 -8.86 15.57 -2.21
N VAL A 67 -7.91 14.71 -1.86
CA VAL A 67 -6.96 14.12 -2.82
C VAL A 67 -7.57 12.92 -3.55
N GLY A 68 -8.53 12.22 -2.94
CA GLY A 68 -9.15 11.01 -3.48
C GLY A 68 -8.35 9.73 -3.26
N LEU A 69 -7.49 9.69 -2.23
CA LEU A 69 -6.76 8.49 -1.85
C LEU A 69 -7.65 7.51 -1.08
N PRO A 70 -7.48 6.19 -1.27
CA PRO A 70 -8.39 5.19 -0.71
C PRO A 70 -8.28 5.04 0.81
N ASN A 71 -7.12 5.32 1.40
CA ASN A 71 -6.88 5.13 2.83
C ASN A 71 -5.71 5.97 3.34
N SER A 72 -5.61 6.10 4.66
CA SER A 72 -4.52 6.84 5.34
C SER A 72 -3.14 6.22 5.08
N TYR A 73 -3.07 4.90 4.88
CA TYR A 73 -1.81 4.22 4.57
C TYR A 73 -1.18 4.70 3.26
N THR A 74 -1.96 4.81 2.18
CA THR A 74 -1.46 5.32 0.89
C THR A 74 -1.09 6.79 0.98
N LEU A 75 -1.82 7.59 1.75
CA LEU A 75 -1.46 8.99 2.04
C LEU A 75 -0.11 9.08 2.75
N THR A 76 0.11 8.32 3.81
CA THR A 76 1.38 8.35 4.54
C THR A 76 2.55 7.88 3.67
N LYS A 77 2.38 6.80 2.90
CA LYS A 77 3.43 6.34 1.97
C LYS A 77 3.74 7.38 0.90
N HIS A 78 2.72 8.02 0.34
CA HIS A 78 2.91 9.08 -0.65
C HIS A 78 3.60 10.31 -0.06
N MET A 79 3.29 10.72 1.17
CA MET A 79 4.00 11.81 1.85
C MET A 79 5.45 11.47 2.14
N ALA A 80 5.71 10.24 2.58
CA ALA A 80 7.06 9.78 2.86
C ALA A 80 7.93 9.71 1.60
N GLU A 81 7.37 9.30 0.45
CA GLU A 81 8.12 9.33 -0.82
C GLU A 81 8.59 10.73 -1.20
N GLY A 82 7.74 11.75 -1.05
CA GLY A 82 8.12 13.14 -1.29
C GLY A 82 9.24 13.60 -0.36
N LEU A 83 9.12 13.32 0.94
CA LEU A 83 10.15 13.67 1.93
C LEU A 83 11.50 12.98 1.66
N VAL A 84 11.48 11.69 1.31
CA VAL A 84 12.70 10.93 0.99
C VAL A 84 13.35 11.50 -0.28
N ALA A 85 12.55 11.87 -1.28
CA ALA A 85 13.05 12.51 -2.50
C ALA A 85 13.69 13.86 -2.21
N ASP A 86 13.09 14.69 -1.36
CA ASP A 86 13.63 15.99 -0.96
C ASP A 86 14.96 15.82 -0.21
N MET A 87 15.04 14.86 0.72
CA MET A 87 16.27 14.54 1.46
C MET A 87 17.37 13.99 0.55
N HIS A 88 17.00 13.23 -0.48
CA HIS A 88 17.91 12.73 -1.50
C HIS A 88 18.47 13.88 -2.35
N ALA A 89 17.60 14.75 -2.85
CA ALA A 89 17.98 15.92 -3.65
C ALA A 89 18.87 16.90 -2.86
N ALA A 90 18.62 17.04 -1.56
CA ALA A 90 19.44 17.85 -0.66
C ALA A 90 20.83 17.22 -0.34
N GLY A 91 21.10 15.99 -0.80
CA GLY A 91 22.36 15.29 -0.52
C GLY A 91 22.53 14.82 0.92
N VAL A 92 21.46 14.88 1.72
CA VAL A 92 21.47 14.49 3.15
C VAL A 92 21.42 12.97 3.30
N LEU A 93 20.62 12.32 2.46
CA LEU A 93 20.39 10.88 2.52
C LEU A 93 20.47 10.24 1.12
N PRO A 94 21.49 9.43 0.82
CA PRO A 94 21.45 8.60 -0.39
C PRO A 94 20.36 7.55 -0.21
N SER A 95 19.26 7.67 -0.95
CA SER A 95 18.09 6.81 -0.79
C SER A 95 17.52 6.30 -2.12
N ALA A 96 16.98 5.09 -2.09
CA ALA A 96 16.22 4.51 -3.18
C ALA A 96 14.80 4.15 -2.70
N ILE A 97 13.78 4.45 -3.50
CA ILE A 97 12.38 4.13 -3.19
C ILE A 97 12.03 2.82 -3.89
N VAL A 98 11.51 1.84 -3.15
CA VAL A 98 11.08 0.54 -3.70
C VAL A 98 9.58 0.38 -3.44
N ARG A 99 8.80 0.08 -4.48
CA ARG A 99 7.32 -0.01 -4.42
C ARG A 99 6.83 -1.46 -4.65
N PRO A 100 6.90 -2.35 -3.64
CA PRO A 100 6.31 -3.68 -3.75
C PRO A 100 4.78 -3.60 -3.86
N SER A 101 4.16 -4.64 -4.42
CA SER A 101 2.70 -4.78 -4.44
C SER A 101 2.16 -5.25 -3.09
N ILE A 102 2.33 -6.52 -2.76
CA ILE A 102 1.96 -7.12 -1.48
C ILE A 102 3.10 -8.04 -1.06
N VAL A 103 3.67 -7.79 0.10
CA VAL A 103 4.61 -8.72 0.74
C VAL A 103 3.80 -9.59 1.68
N SER A 104 3.67 -10.86 1.34
CA SER A 104 2.81 -11.80 2.02
C SER A 104 3.56 -12.49 3.17
N CYS A 105 4.33 -13.53 2.86
CA CYS A 105 5.06 -14.31 3.84
C CYS A 105 6.52 -13.86 3.93
N ILE A 106 7.11 -14.06 5.09
CA ILE A 106 8.55 -13.94 5.27
C ILE A 106 9.27 -15.25 4.96
N ALA A 107 10.50 -15.16 4.48
CA ALA A 107 11.28 -16.33 4.11
C ALA A 107 11.94 -17.05 5.30
N ARG A 108 12.17 -16.37 6.43
CA ARG A 108 13.01 -16.92 7.52
C ARG A 108 12.46 -16.82 8.94
N ALA A 109 12.39 -15.63 9.53
CA ALA A 109 12.20 -15.50 10.99
C ALA A 109 10.95 -14.67 11.35
N PRO A 110 9.99 -15.20 12.16
CA PRO A 110 10.12 -16.35 13.06
C PRO A 110 10.02 -17.75 12.45
N ALA A 111 9.39 -17.93 11.28
CA ALA A 111 9.41 -19.17 10.51
C ALA A 111 9.21 -18.86 9.01
N PRO A 112 9.71 -19.70 8.08
CA PRO A 112 9.38 -19.59 6.67
C PRO A 112 7.87 -19.69 6.46
N GLY A 113 7.30 -18.79 5.66
CA GLY A 113 5.85 -18.75 5.45
C GLY A 113 5.08 -18.07 6.58
N TYR A 114 5.74 -17.54 7.61
CA TYR A 114 5.06 -16.84 8.68
C TYR A 114 4.41 -15.55 8.17
N PHE A 115 3.17 -15.35 8.60
CA PHE A 115 2.39 -14.14 8.40
C PHE A 115 2.10 -13.55 9.78
N GLY A 116 2.60 -12.35 10.05
CA GLY A 116 2.47 -11.71 11.37
C GLY A 116 1.06 -11.25 11.75
N ASN A 117 0.03 -11.58 10.95
CA ASN A 117 -1.33 -11.10 11.11
C ASN A 117 -2.34 -12.01 10.38
N SER A 118 -3.44 -12.35 11.05
CA SER A 118 -4.57 -13.11 10.49
C SER A 118 -5.69 -12.25 9.88
N ALA A 119 -5.49 -10.93 9.69
CA ALA A 119 -6.51 -10.06 9.11
C ALA A 119 -6.40 -9.92 7.58
N GLY A 120 -7.56 -9.97 6.91
CA GLY A 120 -7.67 -9.72 5.47
C GLY A 120 -7.38 -10.94 4.60
N LEU A 121 -6.54 -10.80 3.58
CA LEU A 121 -6.24 -11.90 2.65
C LEU A 121 -5.51 -13.07 3.33
N THR A 122 -4.79 -12.81 4.42
CA THR A 122 -4.08 -13.84 5.17
C THR A 122 -4.99 -14.85 5.85
N SER A 123 -6.14 -14.45 6.41
CA SER A 123 -7.11 -15.43 6.94
C SER A 123 -7.69 -16.29 5.84
N ILE A 124 -7.95 -15.72 4.66
CA ILE A 124 -8.47 -16.48 3.52
C ILE A 124 -7.47 -17.57 3.13
N VAL A 125 -6.18 -17.22 2.98
CA VAL A 125 -5.11 -18.17 2.66
C VAL A 125 -4.96 -19.21 3.77
N LEU A 126 -5.01 -18.80 5.04
CA LEU A 126 -4.93 -19.71 6.18
C LEU A 126 -6.10 -20.70 6.21
N VAL A 127 -7.33 -20.26 5.95
CA VAL A 127 -8.50 -21.15 5.89
C VAL A 127 -8.38 -22.18 4.77
N TYR A 128 -7.85 -21.78 3.61
CA TYR A 128 -7.54 -22.74 2.54
C TYR A 128 -6.40 -23.68 2.93
N ALA A 129 -5.35 -23.18 3.56
CA ALA A 129 -4.19 -23.98 3.97
C ALA A 129 -4.49 -24.96 5.12
N SER A 130 -5.35 -24.58 6.07
CA SER A 130 -5.77 -25.42 7.19
C SER A 130 -6.76 -26.51 6.78
N GLY A 131 -7.32 -26.45 5.57
CA GLY A 131 -8.30 -27.43 5.09
C GLY A 131 -9.64 -27.36 5.83
N GLU A 132 -9.96 -26.24 6.47
CA GLU A 132 -11.22 -26.03 7.20
C GLU A 132 -12.43 -25.96 6.25
N ARG A 133 -12.20 -25.77 4.93
CA ARG A 133 -13.22 -25.98 3.89
C ARG A 133 -13.32 -27.47 3.49
N ARG A 134 -13.62 -28.34 4.44
CA ARG A 134 -14.21 -29.66 4.16
C ARG A 134 -15.72 -29.55 4.37
N GLY A 135 -16.49 -29.17 3.34
CA GLY A 135 -17.96 -29.34 3.42
C GLY A 135 -18.87 -28.22 2.91
N SER A 136 -18.42 -27.29 2.09
CA SER A 136 -19.34 -26.47 1.29
C SER A 136 -19.02 -26.65 -0.19
N SER A 137 -19.61 -27.68 -0.78
CA SER A 137 -19.85 -27.84 -2.21
C SER A 137 -18.71 -27.38 -3.11
N THR A 138 -17.64 -28.17 -3.14
CA THR A 138 -16.89 -28.34 -4.38
C THR A 138 -17.94 -28.73 -5.43
N GLN A 139 -18.32 -27.80 -6.31
CA GLN A 139 -18.81 -28.21 -7.62
C GLN A 139 -17.62 -28.91 -8.27
N THR A 140 -17.53 -30.21 -8.04
CA THR A 140 -16.83 -31.13 -8.91
C THR A 140 -17.41 -30.86 -10.30
N VAL A 141 -16.64 -30.19 -11.14
CA VAL A 141 -16.89 -30.18 -12.58
C VAL A 141 -16.74 -31.63 -13.02
N HIS A 142 -17.85 -32.37 -13.00
CA HIS A 142 -17.96 -33.66 -13.65
C HIS A 142 -17.79 -33.39 -15.15
N CYS A 143 -16.58 -33.63 -15.64
CA CYS A 143 -16.36 -33.77 -17.07
C CYS A 143 -17.04 -35.07 -17.49
N LEU A 144 -18.27 -34.96 -18.02
CA LEU A 144 -18.96 -36.04 -18.72
C LEU A 144 -18.13 -36.43 -19.93
N HIS A 145 -17.26 -37.44 -19.78
CA HIS A 145 -16.80 -38.22 -20.93
C HIS A 145 -17.94 -39.14 -21.35
N ASN A 146 -18.76 -38.61 -22.25
CA ASN A 146 -19.63 -39.41 -23.10
C ASN A 146 -18.72 -40.09 -24.13
N THR A 147 -18.45 -41.38 -23.96
CA THR A 147 -17.87 -42.21 -25.02
C THR A 147 -18.76 -43.44 -25.16
N GLN A 148 -19.68 -43.31 -26.11
CA GLN A 148 -20.38 -44.42 -26.74
C GLN A 148 -19.37 -45.42 -27.29
N GLN A 149 -19.48 -46.69 -26.87
CA GLN A 149 -19.43 -47.87 -27.74
C GLN A 149 -19.99 -49.08 -26.97
#